data_AF-A0A1H7YQV7-F1
#
_entry.id   AF-A0A1H7YQV7-F1
#
_cell.length_a   1.000
_cell.length_b   1.000
_cell.length_c   1.000
_cell.angle_alpha   90.00
_cell.angle_beta   90.00
_cell.angle_gamma   90.00
#
_symmetry.space_group_name_H-M   'P 1'
#
loop_
_entity.id
_entity.type
_entity.pdbx_description
1 polymer ?
#
loop_
_entity_poly.entity_id
_entity_poly.type
_entity_poly.pdbx_seq_one_letter_code
_entity_poly.pdbx_strand_id
1 'polypeptide(L)'
;MRVALLGFGPHPWPSVERTRRFYERALSARFTLEVVEEGAPVPEGVDAVLSFSGRRGWEERPRVPVPFLFAMHGGPILEQEALTSRLGTLARSDVLLVNCTSDIAIFREVFAGETPHLCHLPLPGNAALFHPREKAECRELLGIESHELVVGFVGRLVPQKNAHRFLRMLAELRRRLHPRRVAGVVIGNYWVDYPVLSYTPDYPGEIARLISGLQLTDDVFYFPANLEDEDLASAYAAMDVLIHPTHSIDENFGYVPVEAMACGVPVVGAAYGGLKDTVVPGETGDLMPTWVTRSGLRSDFLRGVDAAERLLTDVALRQRFSEAAVRRALSHYNEETCARVLCDAVEGAVKARREGPSRPLVLAPRPPMPEPSGLLPPLPTPWEFYAREVRHYASCSVPVPGPRSRLSLAAPLTEESPGLWRLEDAAWPARFRLDAAGQALAERCREPVTVAELEREGLWHRERVEDFLQQGLLLCGD
;
A
#
# COMPACT_ATOMS: atom_id res chain seq x y z
N MET A 1 -26.62 -1.74 24.26
CA MET A 1 -25.55 -0.78 24.58
C MET A 1 -25.79 0.47 23.75
N ARG A 2 -25.54 1.65 24.30
CA ARG A 2 -25.61 2.95 23.60
C ARG A 2 -24.21 3.34 23.14
N VAL A 3 -24.03 3.68 21.87
CA VAL A 3 -22.72 4.05 21.30
C VAL A 3 -22.81 5.44 20.70
N ALA A 4 -21.99 6.36 21.18
CA ALA A 4 -21.84 7.69 20.59
C ALA A 4 -20.90 7.64 19.39
N LEU A 5 -21.27 8.30 18.30
CA LEU A 5 -20.50 8.34 17.06
C LEU A 5 -19.95 9.76 16.82
N LEU A 6 -18.63 9.88 16.77
CA LEU A 6 -17.90 11.14 16.51
C LEU A 6 -17.25 11.11 15.12
N GLY A 7 -17.37 12.21 14.36
CA GLY A 7 -16.72 12.33 13.05
C GLY A 7 -17.38 11.51 11.94
N PHE A 8 -18.69 11.26 12.05
CA PHE A 8 -19.50 10.49 11.09
C PHE A 8 -20.20 11.35 10.03
N GLY A 9 -19.73 12.57 9.79
CA GLY A 9 -20.21 13.39 8.69
C GLY A 9 -19.82 12.81 7.31
N PRO A 10 -20.49 13.26 6.23
CA PRO A 10 -20.15 12.84 4.87
C PRO A 10 -18.68 13.11 4.54
N HIS A 11 -18.02 12.15 3.87
CA HIS A 11 -16.63 12.31 3.43
C HIS A 11 -16.55 12.52 1.91
N PRO A 12 -15.68 13.41 1.38
CA PRO A 12 -15.54 13.63 -0.05
C PRO A 12 -14.95 12.43 -0.81
N TRP A 13 -14.34 11.48 -0.11
CA TRP A 13 -13.67 10.34 -0.73
C TRP A 13 -14.58 9.12 -0.74
N PRO A 14 -14.90 8.55 -1.92
CA PRO A 14 -15.86 7.44 -2.03
C PRO A 14 -15.52 6.22 -1.16
N SER A 15 -14.23 5.83 -1.07
CA SER A 15 -13.79 4.68 -0.27
C SER A 15 -13.96 4.92 1.24
N VAL A 16 -13.69 6.13 1.71
CA VAL A 16 -13.88 6.53 3.11
C VAL A 16 -15.37 6.61 3.43
N GLU A 17 -16.17 7.20 2.54
CA GLU A 17 -17.63 7.25 2.70
C GLU A 17 -18.26 5.84 2.71
N ARG A 18 -17.79 4.92 1.86
CA ARG A 18 -18.19 3.51 1.89
C ARG A 18 -17.86 2.86 3.23
N THR A 19 -16.66 3.12 3.75
CA THR A 19 -16.21 2.63 5.06
C THR A 19 -17.07 3.18 6.19
N ARG A 20 -17.37 4.49 6.17
CA ARG A 20 -18.24 5.17 7.15
C ARG A 20 -19.63 4.56 7.18
N ARG A 21 -20.26 4.37 6.00
CA ARG A 21 -21.57 3.74 5.87
C ARG A 21 -21.58 2.30 6.37
N PHE A 22 -20.50 1.55 6.13
CA PHE A 22 -20.35 0.20 6.71
C PHE A 22 -20.38 0.24 8.24
N TYR A 23 -19.63 1.13 8.88
CA TYR A 23 -19.63 1.26 10.34
C TYR A 23 -21.04 1.56 10.87
N GLU A 24 -21.75 2.52 10.27
CA GLU A 24 -23.13 2.86 10.69
C GLU A 24 -24.08 1.67 10.57
N ARG A 25 -24.06 0.95 9.45
CA ARG A 25 -24.93 -0.22 9.25
C ARG A 25 -24.59 -1.35 10.22
N ALA A 26 -23.32 -1.70 10.33
CA ALA A 26 -22.86 -2.77 11.22
C ALA A 26 -23.22 -2.49 12.68
N LEU A 27 -22.99 -1.25 13.14
CA LEU A 27 -23.25 -0.87 14.52
C LEU A 27 -24.75 -0.71 14.80
N SER A 28 -25.55 -0.16 13.87
CA SER A 28 -27.00 0.04 14.09
C SER A 28 -27.78 -1.27 14.14
N ALA A 29 -27.27 -2.34 13.53
CA ALA A 29 -27.84 -3.67 13.65
C ALA A 29 -27.71 -4.27 15.08
N ARG A 30 -26.80 -3.74 15.91
CA ARG A 30 -26.41 -4.32 17.20
C ARG A 30 -26.58 -3.36 18.38
N PHE A 31 -26.49 -2.06 18.15
CA PHE A 31 -26.41 -1.03 19.18
C PHE A 31 -27.36 0.14 18.90
N THR A 32 -27.75 0.84 19.96
CA THR A 32 -28.42 2.14 19.83
C THR A 32 -27.37 3.20 19.56
N LEU A 33 -27.44 3.86 18.40
CA LEU A 33 -26.44 4.83 17.97
C LEU A 33 -26.89 6.26 18.24
N GLU A 34 -25.95 7.10 18.69
CA GLU A 34 -26.13 8.53 18.85
C GLU A 34 -25.04 9.27 18.08
N VAL A 35 -25.38 9.78 16.89
CA VAL A 35 -24.46 10.62 16.11
C VAL A 35 -24.34 11.96 16.80
N VAL A 36 -23.12 12.32 17.22
CA VAL A 36 -22.89 13.56 17.95
C VAL A 36 -22.48 14.65 16.97
N GLU A 37 -23.33 15.67 16.84
CA GLU A 37 -23.06 16.84 16.00
C GLU A 37 -21.76 17.56 16.38
N GLU A 38 -21.20 18.30 15.44
CA GLU A 38 -19.99 19.09 15.65
C GLU A 38 -20.23 20.16 16.75
N GLY A 39 -19.29 20.29 17.69
CA GLY A 39 -19.39 21.21 18.83
C GLY A 39 -20.31 20.77 19.98
N ALA A 40 -21.14 19.73 19.80
CA ALA A 40 -21.97 19.19 20.89
C ALA A 40 -21.14 18.32 21.86
N PRO A 41 -21.49 18.24 23.16
CA PRO A 41 -20.83 17.33 24.09
C PRO A 41 -21.20 15.87 23.80
N VAL A 42 -20.35 14.92 24.21
CA VAL A 42 -20.70 13.49 24.18
C VAL A 42 -21.90 13.25 25.12
N PRO A 43 -22.98 12.58 24.66
CA PRO A 43 -24.17 12.35 25.47
C PRO A 43 -23.89 11.54 26.75
N GLU A 44 -24.63 11.84 27.82
CA GLU A 44 -24.56 11.06 29.06
C GLU A 44 -25.20 9.67 28.91
N GLY A 45 -24.67 8.70 29.67
CA GLY A 45 -25.20 7.34 29.75
C GLY A 45 -24.95 6.48 28.51
N VAL A 46 -23.99 6.85 27.65
CA VAL A 46 -23.45 5.98 26.60
C VAL A 46 -22.50 4.94 27.19
N ASP A 47 -22.41 3.77 26.58
CA ASP A 47 -21.52 2.68 27.01
C ASP A 47 -20.12 2.78 26.38
N ALA A 48 -20.03 3.35 25.18
CA ALA A 48 -18.78 3.53 24.43
C ALA A 48 -18.88 4.71 23.44
N VAL A 49 -17.73 5.20 22.99
CA VAL A 49 -17.61 6.22 21.95
C VAL A 49 -16.80 5.67 20.78
N LEU A 50 -17.27 5.84 19.54
CA LEU A 50 -16.49 5.54 18.35
C LEU A 50 -16.14 6.83 17.61
N SER A 51 -14.84 7.07 17.46
CA SER A 51 -14.28 8.17 16.67
C SER A 51 -13.86 7.64 15.31
N PHE A 52 -14.61 8.00 14.26
CA PHE A 52 -14.34 7.53 12.89
C PHE A 52 -13.23 8.32 12.20
N SER A 53 -13.23 9.63 12.38
CA SER A 53 -12.21 10.51 11.80
C SER A 53 -12.08 11.81 12.58
N GLY A 54 -10.94 12.49 12.39
CA GLY A 54 -10.71 13.82 12.91
C GLY A 54 -10.17 13.87 14.35
N ARG A 55 -9.88 15.10 14.79
CA ARG A 55 -9.18 15.38 16.06
C ARG A 55 -10.07 15.28 17.30
N ARG A 56 -11.38 15.44 17.11
CA ARG A 56 -12.36 15.55 18.21
C ARG A 56 -12.33 14.35 19.15
N GLY A 57 -12.25 13.13 18.63
CA GLY A 57 -12.20 11.94 19.49
C GLY A 57 -11.03 11.99 20.47
N TRP A 58 -9.86 12.47 20.02
CA TRP A 58 -8.67 12.61 20.85
C TRP A 58 -8.78 13.73 21.88
N GLU A 59 -9.52 14.79 21.56
CA GLU A 59 -9.72 15.95 22.45
C GLU A 59 -10.75 15.66 23.54
N GLU A 60 -11.77 14.85 23.23
CA GLU A 60 -12.81 14.43 24.18
C GLU A 60 -12.36 13.30 25.10
N ARG A 61 -11.48 12.42 24.60
CA ARG A 61 -11.06 11.21 25.33
C ARG A 61 -10.61 11.47 26.77
N PRO A 62 -9.82 12.51 27.11
CA PRO A 62 -9.42 12.78 28.51
C PRO A 62 -10.60 13.08 29.46
N ARG A 63 -11.76 13.48 28.93
CA ARG A 63 -12.92 13.96 29.71
C ARG A 63 -14.03 12.92 29.86
N VAL A 64 -14.05 11.93 28.97
CA VAL A 64 -15.15 10.97 28.87
C VAL A 64 -14.72 9.62 29.47
N PRO A 65 -15.40 9.11 30.54
CA PRO A 65 -14.92 7.97 31.33
C PRO A 65 -15.34 6.59 30.79
N VAL A 66 -15.77 6.51 29.53
CA VAL A 66 -16.14 5.28 28.80
C VAL A 66 -15.09 4.95 27.75
N PRO A 67 -14.96 3.69 27.30
CA PRO A 67 -13.97 3.33 26.30
C PRO A 67 -14.20 4.03 24.96
N PHE A 68 -13.10 4.45 24.34
CA PHE A 68 -13.09 4.97 22.97
C PHE A 68 -12.60 3.91 22.00
N LEU A 69 -13.22 3.86 20.84
CA LEU A 69 -12.75 3.14 19.67
C LEU A 69 -12.33 4.16 18.62
N PHE A 70 -11.07 4.13 18.20
CA PHE A 70 -10.53 5.03 17.19
C PHE A 70 -10.34 4.28 15.88
N ALA A 71 -11.07 4.68 14.83
CA ALA A 71 -10.84 4.20 13.48
C ALA A 71 -9.61 4.92 12.90
N MET A 72 -8.55 4.16 12.65
CA MET A 72 -7.24 4.76 12.38
C MET A 72 -7.02 5.12 10.92
N HIS A 73 -7.51 4.31 9.96
CA HIS A 73 -7.49 4.61 8.51
C HIS A 73 -6.16 5.17 7.93
N GLY A 74 -4.99 4.77 8.44
CA GLY A 74 -3.70 5.40 8.03
C GLY A 74 -3.01 6.28 9.07
N GLY A 75 -3.71 6.58 10.17
CA GLY A 75 -3.23 7.45 11.24
C GLY A 75 -1.85 7.15 11.83
N PRO A 76 -1.38 5.88 11.95
CA PRO A 76 -0.07 5.60 12.55
C PRO A 76 1.11 6.22 11.80
N ILE A 77 0.99 6.40 10.48
CA ILE A 77 2.04 7.02 9.67
C ILE A 77 1.70 8.48 9.34
N LEU A 78 0.44 8.77 8.99
CA LEU A 78 0.03 10.09 8.51
C LEU A 78 -0.02 11.15 9.61
N GLU A 79 -0.29 10.77 10.86
CA GLU A 79 -0.55 11.72 11.95
C GLU A 79 0.45 11.61 13.10
N GLN A 80 1.64 11.05 12.87
CA GLN A 80 2.59 10.68 13.95
C GLN A 80 2.80 11.75 15.02
N GLU A 81 3.06 13.00 14.62
CA GLU A 81 3.35 14.09 15.57
C GLU A 81 2.14 14.40 16.46
N ALA A 82 0.98 14.62 15.85
CA ALA A 82 -0.26 14.88 16.58
C ALA A 82 -0.65 13.67 17.45
N LEU A 83 -0.56 12.47 16.89
CA LEU A 83 -0.93 11.22 17.54
C LEU A 83 -0.10 10.94 18.79
N THR A 84 1.24 11.09 18.71
CA THR A 84 2.15 10.81 19.82
C THR A 84 1.80 11.62 21.08
N SER A 85 1.35 12.86 20.92
CA SER A 85 0.95 13.71 22.06
C SER A 85 -0.33 13.22 22.77
N ARG A 86 -1.13 12.39 22.11
CA ARG A 86 -2.46 11.95 22.57
C ARG A 86 -2.51 10.49 23.01
N LEU A 87 -1.64 9.64 22.47
CA LEU A 87 -1.65 8.20 22.77
C LEU A 87 -1.48 7.88 24.26
N GLY A 88 -0.74 8.71 25.01
CA GLY A 88 -0.60 8.55 26.46
C GLY A 88 -1.90 8.76 27.26
N THR A 89 -2.92 9.35 26.66
CA THR A 89 -4.25 9.54 27.28
C THR A 89 -5.13 8.30 27.20
N LEU A 90 -4.76 7.34 26.36
CA LEU A 90 -5.47 6.09 26.19
C LEU A 90 -5.36 5.22 27.42
N ALA A 91 -6.34 4.34 27.58
CA ALA A 91 -6.46 3.35 28.61
C ALA A 91 -6.58 1.96 27.97
N ARG A 92 -6.35 0.90 28.74
CA ARG A 92 -6.36 -0.48 28.24
C ARG A 92 -7.71 -0.93 27.65
N SER A 93 -8.80 -0.32 28.10
CA SER A 93 -10.15 -0.56 27.57
C SER A 93 -10.43 0.15 26.24
N ASP A 94 -9.60 1.13 25.84
CA ASP A 94 -9.74 1.77 24.54
C ASP A 94 -9.28 0.84 23.43
N VAL A 95 -9.78 1.09 22.23
CA VAL A 95 -9.50 0.30 21.04
C VAL A 95 -8.93 1.19 19.94
N LEU A 96 -7.84 0.73 19.33
CA LEU A 96 -7.37 1.26 18.06
C LEU A 96 -7.80 0.26 16.97
N LEU A 97 -8.75 0.68 16.14
CA LEU A 97 -9.23 -0.09 14.98
C LEU A 97 -8.28 0.19 13.81
N VAL A 98 -7.47 -0.80 13.48
CA VAL A 98 -6.45 -0.71 12.42
C VAL A 98 -6.75 -1.71 11.31
N ASN A 99 -6.30 -1.41 10.09
CA ASN A 99 -6.70 -2.20 8.92
C ASN A 99 -5.63 -3.20 8.45
N CYS A 100 -4.40 -3.09 8.96
CA CYS A 100 -3.34 -4.06 8.69
C CYS A 100 -2.53 -4.46 9.92
N THR A 101 -1.86 -5.61 9.81
CA THR A 101 -0.93 -6.12 10.80
C THR A 101 0.30 -5.21 10.97
N SER A 102 0.66 -4.48 9.92
CA SER A 102 1.73 -3.48 9.98
C SER A 102 1.39 -2.31 10.91
N ASP A 103 0.15 -1.82 10.93
CA ASP A 103 -0.28 -0.79 11.88
C ASP A 103 -0.24 -1.29 13.33
N ILE A 104 -0.57 -2.56 13.55
CA ILE A 104 -0.45 -3.21 14.87
C ILE A 104 1.02 -3.22 15.31
N ALA A 105 1.94 -3.57 14.41
CA ALA A 105 3.37 -3.58 14.72
C ALA A 105 3.89 -2.19 15.10
N ILE A 106 3.47 -1.15 14.36
CA ILE A 106 3.80 0.24 14.69
C ILE A 106 3.30 0.58 16.10
N PHE A 107 2.00 0.36 16.39
CA PHE A 107 1.47 0.71 17.70
C PHE A 107 2.09 -0.05 18.85
N ARG A 108 2.44 -1.34 18.67
CA ARG A 108 3.11 -2.12 19.72
C ARG A 108 4.45 -1.52 20.12
N GLU A 109 5.19 -0.91 19.19
CA GLU A 109 6.47 -0.24 19.50
C GLU A 109 6.28 1.13 20.17
N VAL A 110 5.13 1.79 19.96
CA VAL A 110 4.87 3.12 20.52
C VAL A 110 4.60 3.09 22.03
N PHE A 111 4.11 1.99 22.58
CA PHE A 111 3.81 1.87 24.01
C PHE A 111 4.91 1.13 24.80
N ALA A 112 5.19 1.60 26.02
CA ALA A 112 6.09 0.94 26.95
C ALA A 112 5.33 -0.12 27.77
N GLY A 113 5.21 -1.33 27.23
CA GLY A 113 4.61 -2.48 27.90
C GLY A 113 3.12 -2.66 27.58
N GLU A 114 2.23 -2.05 28.37
CA GLU A 114 0.78 -2.19 28.14
C GLU A 114 0.32 -1.37 26.92
N THR A 115 -0.60 -1.94 26.14
CA THR A 115 -1.19 -1.32 24.94
C THR A 115 -2.70 -1.18 25.12
N PRO A 116 -3.37 -0.25 24.39
CA PRO A 116 -4.81 -0.34 24.21
C PRO A 116 -5.12 -1.61 23.41
N HIS A 117 -6.38 -2.01 23.35
CA HIS A 117 -6.75 -3.12 22.47
C HIS A 117 -6.50 -2.73 21.01
N LEU A 118 -5.58 -3.43 20.34
CA LEU A 118 -5.31 -3.25 18.91
C LEU A 118 -6.19 -4.23 18.14
N CYS A 119 -7.27 -3.73 17.56
CA CYS A 119 -8.22 -4.54 16.80
C CYS A 119 -7.87 -4.48 15.31
N HIS A 120 -7.51 -5.63 14.74
CA HIS A 120 -7.37 -5.78 13.29
C HIS A 120 -8.76 -5.84 12.66
N LEU A 121 -9.24 -4.72 12.15
CA LEU A 121 -10.53 -4.62 11.50
C LEU A 121 -10.36 -4.71 9.97
N PRO A 122 -10.67 -5.86 9.35
CA PRO A 122 -10.83 -5.90 7.89
C PRO A 122 -12.01 -5.02 7.47
N LEU A 123 -11.95 -4.53 6.23
CA LEU A 123 -13.04 -3.74 5.64
C LEU A 123 -13.78 -4.58 4.59
N PRO A 124 -15.10 -4.43 4.45
CA PRO A 124 -15.86 -5.24 3.51
C PRO A 124 -15.60 -4.81 2.06
N GLY A 125 -15.38 -5.79 1.20
CA GLY A 125 -15.54 -5.63 -0.25
C GLY A 125 -17.02 -5.60 -0.63
N ASN A 126 -17.34 -5.04 -1.80
CA ASN A 126 -18.71 -5.05 -2.33
C ASN A 126 -18.92 -6.26 -3.25
N ALA A 127 -19.21 -7.42 -2.67
CA ALA A 127 -19.38 -8.68 -3.43
C ALA A 127 -20.61 -8.67 -4.37
N ALA A 128 -21.58 -7.79 -4.15
CA ALA A 128 -22.71 -7.62 -5.06
C ALA A 128 -22.30 -6.93 -6.36
N LEU A 129 -21.27 -6.09 -6.30
CA LEU A 129 -20.75 -5.32 -7.43
C LEU A 129 -19.56 -6.03 -8.09
N PHE A 130 -18.57 -6.38 -7.26
CA PHE A 130 -17.34 -7.04 -7.68
C PHE A 130 -17.51 -8.56 -7.57
N HIS A 131 -17.73 -9.17 -8.71
CA HIS A 131 -17.85 -10.62 -8.88
C HIS A 131 -17.30 -11.01 -10.25
N PRO A 132 -16.98 -12.30 -10.49
CA PRO A 132 -16.53 -12.75 -11.81
C PRO A 132 -17.56 -12.43 -12.89
N ARG A 133 -17.09 -12.00 -14.06
CA ARG A 133 -17.91 -11.70 -15.25
C ARG A 133 -17.28 -12.35 -16.48
N GLU A 134 -18.04 -12.43 -17.58
CA GLU A 134 -17.53 -12.96 -18.85
C GLU A 134 -16.44 -12.05 -19.42
N LYS A 135 -15.21 -12.55 -19.41
CA LYS A 135 -14.01 -11.77 -19.72
C LYS A 135 -14.02 -11.20 -21.15
N ALA A 136 -14.56 -11.95 -22.11
CA ALA A 136 -14.64 -11.49 -23.50
C ALA A 136 -15.53 -10.25 -23.65
N GLU A 137 -16.69 -10.25 -23.01
CA GLU A 137 -17.63 -9.12 -23.01
C GLU A 137 -17.01 -7.90 -22.33
N CYS A 138 -16.37 -8.09 -21.18
CA CYS A 138 -15.68 -7.01 -20.49
C CYS A 138 -14.53 -6.41 -21.32
N ARG A 139 -13.82 -7.21 -22.12
CA ARG A 139 -12.77 -6.71 -23.02
C ARG A 139 -13.34 -5.93 -24.21
N GLU A 140 -14.46 -6.36 -24.77
CA GLU A 140 -15.17 -5.65 -25.83
C GLU A 140 -15.67 -4.28 -25.33
N LEU A 141 -16.24 -4.21 -24.13
CA LEU A 141 -16.67 -2.95 -23.50
C LEU A 141 -15.54 -1.92 -23.35
N LEU A 142 -14.30 -2.40 -23.14
CA LEU A 142 -13.12 -1.55 -22.99
C LEU A 142 -12.38 -1.29 -24.31
N GLY A 143 -12.80 -1.90 -25.42
CA GLY A 143 -12.12 -1.80 -26.72
C GLY A 143 -10.74 -2.47 -26.75
N ILE A 144 -10.53 -3.54 -25.96
CA ILE A 144 -9.26 -4.26 -25.84
C ILE A 144 -9.35 -5.72 -26.30
N GLU A 145 -10.40 -6.09 -27.03
CA GLU A 145 -10.68 -7.45 -27.52
C GLU A 145 -9.58 -8.01 -28.42
N SER A 146 -8.76 -7.15 -29.01
CA SER A 146 -7.61 -7.53 -29.85
C SER A 146 -6.38 -8.01 -29.06
N HIS A 147 -6.41 -7.98 -27.72
CA HIS A 147 -5.31 -8.40 -26.85
C HIS A 147 -5.59 -9.75 -26.18
N GLU A 148 -4.62 -10.66 -26.27
CA GLU A 148 -4.74 -11.98 -25.67
C GLU A 148 -4.62 -11.93 -24.15
N LEU A 149 -3.74 -11.05 -23.65
CA LEU A 149 -3.36 -10.95 -22.26
C LEU A 149 -3.56 -9.52 -21.77
N VAL A 150 -4.13 -9.37 -20.57
CA VAL A 150 -4.41 -8.05 -19.99
C VAL A 150 -3.87 -7.98 -18.57
N VAL A 151 -2.98 -7.02 -18.30
CA VAL A 151 -2.56 -6.66 -16.95
C VAL A 151 -3.16 -5.32 -16.56
N GLY A 152 -3.58 -5.18 -15.32
CA GLY A 152 -4.24 -3.97 -14.83
C GLY A 152 -3.46 -3.24 -13.76
N PHE A 153 -3.63 -1.92 -13.70
CA PHE A 153 -3.27 -1.04 -12.61
C PHE A 153 -4.49 -0.21 -12.23
N VAL A 154 -4.86 -0.18 -10.95
CA VAL A 154 -5.98 0.63 -10.46
C VAL A 154 -5.55 1.44 -9.24
N GLY A 155 -5.79 2.74 -9.29
CA GLY A 155 -5.55 3.63 -8.15
C GLY A 155 -5.27 5.07 -8.58
N ARG A 156 -5.13 5.95 -7.58
CA ARG A 156 -4.69 7.33 -7.84
C ARG A 156 -3.34 7.34 -8.55
N LEU A 157 -3.21 8.16 -9.58
CA LEU A 157 -1.96 8.31 -10.32
C LEU A 157 -1.09 9.37 -9.63
N VAL A 158 -0.51 8.94 -8.50
CA VAL A 158 0.56 9.64 -7.78
C VAL A 158 1.85 8.82 -7.84
N PRO A 159 3.03 9.45 -7.71
CA PRO A 159 4.30 8.73 -7.79
C PRO A 159 4.38 7.52 -6.85
N GLN A 160 3.89 7.63 -5.62
CA GLN A 160 3.94 6.57 -4.60
C GLN A 160 3.04 5.36 -4.90
N LYS A 161 2.07 5.50 -5.80
CA LYS A 161 1.29 4.37 -6.32
C LYS A 161 2.06 3.63 -7.43
N ASN A 162 3.18 4.17 -7.91
CA ASN A 162 4.16 3.52 -8.78
C ASN A 162 3.64 3.12 -10.18
N ALA A 163 2.76 3.92 -10.77
CA ALA A 163 2.31 3.70 -12.15
C ALA A 163 3.49 3.64 -13.16
N HIS A 164 4.52 4.45 -12.98
CA HIS A 164 5.75 4.37 -13.79
C HIS A 164 6.46 3.01 -13.66
N ARG A 165 6.39 2.36 -12.49
CA ARG A 165 6.92 1.00 -12.29
C ARG A 165 6.06 -0.05 -12.99
N PHE A 166 4.73 0.08 -12.91
CA PHE A 166 3.80 -0.76 -13.67
C PHE A 166 4.11 -0.74 -15.17
N LEU A 167 4.34 0.44 -15.75
CA LEU A 167 4.68 0.57 -17.18
C LEU A 167 6.00 -0.12 -17.54
N ARG A 168 7.02 -0.04 -16.69
CA ARG A 168 8.29 -0.77 -16.90
C ARG A 168 8.08 -2.28 -16.84
N MET A 169 7.25 -2.77 -15.91
CA MET A 169 6.89 -4.18 -15.82
C MET A 169 6.10 -4.64 -17.06
N LEU A 170 5.17 -3.82 -17.56
CA LEU A 170 4.42 -4.09 -18.79
C LEU A 170 5.36 -4.20 -20.00
N ALA A 171 6.30 -3.27 -20.17
CA ALA A 171 7.28 -3.32 -21.25
C ALA A 171 8.12 -4.61 -21.22
N GLU A 172 8.56 -5.02 -20.02
CA GLU A 172 9.30 -6.26 -19.85
C GLU A 172 8.44 -7.50 -20.14
N LEU A 173 7.17 -7.52 -19.70
CA LEU A 173 6.24 -8.61 -20.02
C LEU A 173 5.99 -8.72 -21.52
N ARG A 174 5.81 -7.60 -22.22
CA ARG A 174 5.68 -7.58 -23.69
C ARG A 174 6.92 -8.16 -24.38
N ARG A 175 8.11 -7.81 -23.90
CA ARG A 175 9.37 -8.33 -24.43
C ARG A 175 9.48 -9.84 -24.27
N ARG A 176 9.10 -10.38 -23.09
CA ARG A 176 9.19 -11.82 -22.79
C ARG A 176 8.12 -12.66 -23.49
N LEU A 177 6.92 -12.11 -23.64
CA LEU A 177 5.75 -12.84 -24.15
C LEU A 177 5.53 -12.65 -25.66
N HIS A 178 6.36 -11.87 -26.34
CA HIS A 178 6.31 -11.71 -27.80
C HIS A 178 6.33 -13.08 -28.52
N PRO A 179 5.45 -13.34 -29.52
CA PRO A 179 4.62 -12.37 -30.24
C PRO A 179 3.21 -12.12 -29.66
N ARG A 180 2.89 -12.63 -28.46
CA ARG A 180 1.55 -12.45 -27.86
C ARG A 180 1.30 -10.97 -27.54
N ARG A 181 0.07 -10.51 -27.79
CA ARG A 181 -0.34 -9.13 -27.47
C ARG A 181 -0.72 -9.00 -26.00
N VAL A 182 -0.03 -8.11 -25.28
CA VAL A 182 -0.26 -7.83 -23.86
C VAL A 182 -0.68 -6.37 -23.68
N ALA A 183 -1.90 -6.14 -23.21
CA ALA A 183 -2.40 -4.80 -22.88
C ALA A 183 -2.14 -4.44 -21.41
N GLY A 184 -1.91 -3.15 -21.16
CA GLY A 184 -1.93 -2.54 -19.84
C GLY A 184 -3.15 -1.65 -19.66
N VAL A 185 -4.08 -2.05 -18.80
CA VAL A 185 -5.24 -1.22 -18.43
C VAL A 185 -4.85 -0.37 -17.21
N VAL A 186 -4.92 0.95 -17.33
CA VAL A 186 -4.60 1.90 -16.24
C VAL A 186 -5.86 2.66 -15.87
N ILE A 187 -6.35 2.46 -14.65
CA ILE A 187 -7.55 3.12 -14.14
C ILE A 187 -7.18 4.04 -12.99
N GLY A 188 -7.44 5.33 -13.12
CA GLY A 188 -6.99 6.30 -12.13
C GLY A 188 -7.10 7.74 -12.62
N ASN A 189 -7.11 8.69 -11.69
CA ASN A 189 -6.90 10.10 -12.00
C ASN A 189 -5.55 10.53 -11.43
N TYR A 190 -4.87 11.42 -12.16
CA TYR A 190 -3.71 12.13 -11.63
C TYR A 190 -4.11 12.98 -10.45
N TRP A 191 -3.30 12.92 -9.41
CA TRP A 191 -3.50 13.73 -8.22
C TRP A 191 -2.20 14.45 -7.86
N VAL A 192 -2.24 15.78 -7.88
CA VAL A 192 -1.04 16.61 -7.69
C VAL A 192 -0.87 17.07 -6.24
N ASP A 193 -1.90 16.91 -5.39
CA ASP A 193 -1.92 17.41 -4.01
C ASP A 193 -1.57 16.33 -2.96
N TYR A 194 -0.72 15.35 -3.28
CA TYR A 194 -0.28 14.35 -2.30
C TYR A 194 0.67 14.99 -1.28
N PRO A 195 0.28 15.17 0.00
CA PRO A 195 0.97 16.11 0.88
C PRO A 195 2.16 15.53 1.64
N VAL A 196 2.44 14.22 1.53
CA VAL A 196 3.38 13.57 2.46
C VAL A 196 4.80 13.47 1.89
N LEU A 197 4.95 12.92 0.68
CA LEU A 197 6.23 12.83 -0.02
C LEU A 197 5.94 13.12 -1.49
N SER A 198 6.25 14.32 -1.96
CA SER A 198 6.05 14.68 -3.38
C SER A 198 7.33 15.30 -3.91
N TYR A 199 8.00 14.57 -4.81
CA TYR A 199 9.27 15.00 -5.41
C TYR A 199 9.10 15.48 -6.86
N THR A 200 8.04 15.04 -7.53
CA THR A 200 7.79 15.35 -8.94
C THR A 200 6.50 16.14 -9.10
N PRO A 201 6.58 17.42 -9.51
CA PRO A 201 5.38 18.24 -9.75
C PRO A 201 4.67 17.92 -11.08
N ASP A 202 5.37 17.36 -12.08
CA ASP A 202 4.82 16.97 -13.40
C ASP A 202 4.82 15.43 -13.58
N TYR A 203 4.08 14.72 -12.73
CA TYR A 203 3.94 13.28 -12.90
C TYR A 203 3.18 12.87 -14.18
N PRO A 204 2.12 13.58 -14.64
CA PRO A 204 1.45 13.25 -15.89
C PRO A 204 2.38 13.30 -17.11
N GLY A 205 3.19 14.37 -17.22
CA GLY A 205 4.16 14.48 -18.31
C GLY A 205 5.24 13.42 -18.24
N GLU A 206 5.66 13.02 -17.03
CA GLU A 206 6.63 11.92 -16.86
C GLU A 206 6.06 10.58 -17.36
N ILE A 207 4.82 10.26 -17.00
CA ILE A 207 4.14 9.04 -17.48
C ILE A 207 3.98 9.06 -19.01
N ALA A 208 3.58 10.19 -19.60
CA ALA A 208 3.44 10.31 -21.06
C ALA A 208 4.79 10.08 -21.78
N ARG A 209 5.87 10.69 -21.28
CA ARG A 209 7.24 10.47 -21.80
C ARG A 209 7.66 9.01 -21.65
N LEU A 210 7.33 8.36 -20.54
CA LEU A 210 7.66 6.97 -20.28
C LEU A 210 6.91 6.01 -21.23
N ILE A 211 5.61 6.23 -21.45
CA ILE A 211 4.82 5.44 -22.42
C ILE A 211 5.43 5.53 -23.82
N SER A 212 5.79 6.74 -24.26
CA SER A 212 6.44 6.94 -25.56
C SER A 212 7.82 6.29 -25.62
N GLY A 213 8.64 6.45 -24.59
CA GLY A 213 10.01 5.92 -24.54
C GLY A 213 10.06 4.39 -24.46
N LEU A 214 9.05 3.76 -23.86
CA LEU A 214 8.89 2.31 -23.80
C LEU A 214 8.08 1.74 -24.98
N GLN A 215 7.65 2.58 -25.93
CA GLN A 215 6.85 2.18 -27.10
C GLN A 215 5.56 1.44 -26.71
N LEU A 216 4.85 1.97 -25.70
CA LEU A 216 3.62 1.39 -25.13
C LEU A 216 2.34 2.09 -25.61
N THR A 217 2.44 3.03 -26.55
CA THR A 217 1.31 3.90 -26.97
C THR A 217 0.08 3.11 -27.41
N ASP A 218 0.27 2.00 -28.12
CA ASP A 218 -0.83 1.21 -28.68
C ASP A 218 -1.34 0.12 -27.72
N ASP A 219 -0.67 -0.07 -26.58
CA ASP A 219 -0.93 -1.19 -25.66
C ASP A 219 -1.38 -0.71 -24.27
N VAL A 220 -1.33 0.59 -23.98
CA VAL A 220 -1.78 1.17 -22.72
C VAL A 220 -3.14 1.85 -22.91
N PHE A 221 -4.14 1.31 -22.22
CA PHE A 221 -5.51 1.81 -22.22
C PHE A 221 -5.78 2.52 -20.91
N TYR A 222 -5.89 3.85 -20.97
CA TYR A 222 -6.11 4.70 -19.82
C TYR A 222 -7.59 5.04 -19.65
N PHE A 223 -8.11 4.80 -18.45
CA PHE A 223 -9.48 5.14 -18.05
C PHE A 223 -9.45 6.05 -16.81
N PRO A 224 -10.05 7.25 -16.86
CA PRO A 224 -10.11 8.14 -15.70
C PRO A 224 -10.93 7.53 -14.56
N ALA A 225 -10.66 7.93 -13.31
CA ALA A 225 -11.28 7.37 -12.09
C ALA A 225 -12.72 7.84 -11.83
N ASN A 226 -13.47 8.22 -12.86
CA ASN A 226 -14.90 8.52 -12.80
C ASN A 226 -15.74 7.41 -13.44
N LEU A 227 -15.18 6.20 -13.56
CA LEU A 227 -15.97 5.02 -13.92
C LEU A 227 -17.09 4.84 -12.89
N GLU A 228 -18.28 4.54 -13.40
CA GLU A 228 -19.34 4.05 -12.54
C GLU A 228 -18.90 2.71 -11.93
N ASP A 229 -19.48 2.38 -10.77
CA ASP A 229 -19.13 1.18 -10.01
C ASP A 229 -19.17 -0.10 -10.88
N GLU A 230 -20.14 -0.20 -11.80
CA GLU A 230 -20.31 -1.31 -12.75
C GLU A 230 -19.23 -1.37 -13.84
N ASP A 231 -18.77 -0.21 -14.30
CA ASP A 231 -17.71 -0.10 -15.28
C ASP A 231 -16.37 -0.50 -14.65
N LEU A 232 -16.13 -0.09 -13.41
CA LEU A 232 -14.95 -0.50 -12.65
C LEU A 232 -14.92 -2.03 -12.43
N ALA A 233 -16.06 -2.62 -12.08
CA ALA A 233 -16.17 -4.08 -11.91
C ALA A 233 -15.90 -4.84 -13.22
N SER A 234 -16.43 -4.33 -14.34
CA SER A 234 -16.15 -4.86 -15.68
C SER A 234 -14.68 -4.70 -16.05
N ALA A 235 -14.07 -3.56 -15.70
CA ALA A 235 -12.67 -3.31 -15.95
C ALA A 235 -11.73 -4.25 -15.18
N TYR A 236 -12.06 -4.57 -13.92
CA TYR A 236 -11.38 -5.64 -13.20
C TYR A 236 -11.56 -6.98 -13.92
N ALA A 237 -12.78 -7.39 -14.23
CA ALA A 237 -13.06 -8.71 -14.84
C ALA A 237 -12.40 -8.91 -16.23
N ALA A 238 -12.08 -7.84 -16.95
CA ALA A 238 -11.33 -7.90 -18.21
C ALA A 238 -9.85 -8.33 -18.02
N MET A 239 -9.28 -8.13 -16.83
CA MET A 239 -7.88 -8.38 -16.51
C MET A 239 -7.58 -9.88 -16.32
N ASP A 240 -6.36 -10.29 -16.66
CA ASP A 240 -5.82 -11.60 -16.28
C ASP A 240 -5.05 -11.54 -14.97
N VAL A 241 -4.36 -10.43 -14.71
CA VAL A 241 -3.58 -10.18 -13.50
C VAL A 241 -3.66 -8.70 -13.14
N LEU A 242 -3.94 -8.38 -11.88
CA LEU A 242 -3.76 -7.03 -11.35
C LEU A 242 -2.30 -6.88 -10.88
N ILE A 243 -1.60 -5.84 -11.34
CA ILE A 243 -0.28 -5.48 -10.84
C ILE A 243 -0.42 -4.23 -9.96
N HIS A 244 -0.14 -4.36 -8.66
CA HIS A 244 -0.29 -3.27 -7.67
C HIS A 244 1.05 -2.94 -6.99
N PRO A 245 1.96 -2.19 -7.65
CA PRO A 245 3.34 -1.98 -7.21
C PRO A 245 3.49 -0.85 -6.18
N THR A 246 2.43 -0.53 -5.43
CA THR A 246 2.41 0.67 -4.58
C THR A 246 3.40 0.61 -3.41
N HIS A 247 4.03 1.75 -3.13
CA HIS A 247 4.79 2.01 -1.91
C HIS A 247 4.13 3.14 -1.08
N SER A 248 2.86 3.39 -1.34
CA SER A 248 2.15 4.52 -0.75
C SER A 248 1.84 4.22 0.71
N ILE A 249 2.26 5.10 1.59
CA ILE A 249 2.08 4.98 3.04
C ILE A 249 0.61 4.98 3.49
N ASP A 250 -0.33 5.28 2.58
CA ASP A 250 -1.77 5.23 2.80
C ASP A 250 -2.41 3.93 2.29
N GLU A 251 -1.61 2.93 1.91
CA GLU A 251 -2.09 1.60 1.52
C GLU A 251 -2.26 0.69 2.74
N ASN A 252 -3.19 1.08 3.62
CA ASN A 252 -3.43 0.41 4.90
C ASN A 252 -4.25 -0.86 4.77
N PHE A 253 -5.24 -0.89 3.88
CA PHE A 253 -6.11 -2.06 3.72
C PHE A 253 -5.85 -2.80 2.40
N GLY A 254 -5.78 -2.07 1.28
CA GLY A 254 -5.72 -2.69 -0.05
C GLY A 254 -7.10 -3.03 -0.61
N TYR A 255 -7.99 -2.04 -0.72
CA TYR A 255 -9.30 -2.24 -1.39
C TYR A 255 -9.14 -2.75 -2.82
N VAL A 256 -8.24 -2.15 -3.60
CA VAL A 256 -7.99 -2.52 -5.00
C VAL A 256 -7.66 -4.01 -5.16
N PRO A 257 -6.71 -4.60 -4.38
CA PRO A 257 -6.52 -6.04 -4.34
C PRO A 257 -7.78 -6.85 -4.02
N VAL A 258 -8.57 -6.44 -3.02
CA VAL A 258 -9.78 -7.17 -2.61
C VAL A 258 -10.86 -7.14 -3.68
N GLU A 259 -11.07 -5.99 -4.33
CA GLU A 259 -12.01 -5.83 -5.45
C GLU A 259 -11.61 -6.67 -6.65
N ALA A 260 -10.33 -6.65 -7.05
CA ALA A 260 -9.80 -7.50 -8.11
C ALA A 260 -9.97 -9.00 -7.78
N MET A 261 -9.63 -9.41 -6.54
CA MET A 261 -9.80 -10.80 -6.10
C MET A 261 -11.27 -11.23 -6.12
N ALA A 262 -12.20 -10.34 -5.75
CA ALA A 262 -13.64 -10.60 -5.81
C ALA A 262 -14.12 -10.80 -7.25
N CYS A 263 -13.54 -10.09 -8.23
CA CYS A 263 -13.75 -10.31 -9.66
C CYS A 263 -13.02 -11.54 -10.23
N GLY A 264 -12.33 -12.32 -9.41
CA GLY A 264 -11.58 -13.50 -9.86
C GLY A 264 -10.25 -13.17 -10.53
N VAL A 265 -9.65 -12.02 -10.23
CA VAL A 265 -8.36 -11.61 -10.77
C VAL A 265 -7.25 -11.80 -9.72
N PRO A 266 -6.24 -12.64 -9.97
CA PRO A 266 -5.09 -12.76 -9.07
C PRO A 266 -4.25 -11.49 -9.06
N VAL A 267 -3.57 -11.25 -7.93
CA VAL A 267 -2.85 -9.99 -7.68
C VAL A 267 -1.35 -10.22 -7.60
N VAL A 268 -0.56 -9.46 -8.38
CA VAL A 268 0.88 -9.30 -8.20
C VAL A 268 1.13 -7.95 -7.54
N GLY A 269 1.25 -7.95 -6.22
CA GLY A 269 1.31 -6.74 -5.41
C GLY A 269 2.70 -6.46 -4.86
N ALA A 270 2.96 -5.23 -4.40
CA ALA A 270 4.08 -4.99 -3.50
C ALA A 270 3.80 -5.65 -2.14
N ALA A 271 4.79 -6.33 -1.55
CA ALA A 271 4.73 -6.86 -0.20
C ALA A 271 4.79 -5.72 0.83
N TYR A 272 3.74 -4.89 0.87
CA TYR A 272 3.74 -3.59 1.53
C TYR A 272 2.40 -3.29 2.20
N GLY A 273 2.43 -2.87 3.46
CA GLY A 273 1.22 -2.46 4.20
C GLY A 273 0.11 -3.53 4.17
N GLY A 274 -1.12 -3.12 3.88
CA GLY A 274 -2.30 -3.99 3.85
C GLY A 274 -2.29 -5.08 2.77
N LEU A 275 -1.43 -4.96 1.74
CA LEU A 275 -1.30 -6.00 0.72
C LEU A 275 -0.76 -7.31 1.30
N LYS A 276 0.07 -7.23 2.35
CA LYS A 276 0.60 -8.41 3.05
C LYS A 276 -0.49 -9.21 3.76
N ASP A 277 -1.59 -8.55 4.11
CA ASP A 277 -2.72 -9.18 4.78
C ASP A 277 -3.79 -9.64 3.78
N THR A 278 -3.96 -8.92 2.66
CA THR A 278 -5.01 -9.22 1.68
C THR A 278 -4.63 -10.29 0.68
N VAL A 279 -3.39 -10.27 0.16
CA VAL A 279 -2.92 -11.23 -0.84
C VAL A 279 -2.16 -12.37 -0.16
N VAL A 280 -2.46 -13.61 -0.53
CA VAL A 280 -1.74 -14.80 -0.06
C VAL A 280 -0.80 -15.29 -1.16
N PRO A 281 0.53 -15.10 -1.03
CA PRO A 281 1.49 -15.51 -2.05
C PRO A 281 1.38 -17.01 -2.36
N GLY A 282 1.37 -17.36 -3.64
CA GLY A 282 1.23 -18.75 -4.08
C GLY A 282 -0.21 -19.30 -4.04
N GLU A 283 -1.19 -18.51 -3.60
CA GLU A 283 -2.60 -18.92 -3.51
C GLU A 283 -3.55 -17.96 -4.22
N THR A 284 -3.55 -16.67 -3.88
CA THR A 284 -4.44 -15.66 -4.50
C THR A 284 -3.70 -14.68 -5.40
N GLY A 285 -2.39 -14.88 -5.52
CA GLY A 285 -1.47 -13.93 -6.14
C GLY A 285 -0.04 -14.16 -5.69
N ASP A 286 0.82 -13.18 -5.92
CA ASP A 286 2.21 -13.14 -5.46
C ASP A 286 2.57 -11.73 -4.98
N LEU A 287 3.59 -11.62 -4.14
CA LEU A 287 4.05 -10.34 -3.60
C LEU A 287 5.53 -10.09 -3.93
N MET A 288 5.82 -8.89 -4.41
CA MET A 288 7.17 -8.35 -4.64
C MET A 288 7.77 -7.91 -3.30
N PRO A 289 8.87 -8.53 -2.83
CA PRO A 289 9.55 -8.08 -1.62
C PRO A 289 9.84 -6.58 -1.67
N THR A 290 9.64 -5.90 -0.53
CA THR A 290 9.91 -4.48 -0.37
C THR A 290 10.80 -4.21 0.83
N TRP A 291 11.63 -3.17 0.75
CA TRP A 291 12.56 -2.77 1.81
C TRP A 291 12.79 -1.25 1.83
N VAL A 292 13.17 -0.76 3.01
CA VAL A 292 13.50 0.65 3.26
C VAL A 292 15.00 0.87 3.03
N THR A 293 15.35 1.91 2.27
CA THR A 293 16.73 2.36 2.01
C THR A 293 16.92 3.80 2.48
N ARG A 294 18.17 4.29 2.47
CA ARG A 294 18.49 5.70 2.77
C ARG A 294 17.85 6.68 1.78
N SER A 295 17.56 6.24 0.55
CA SER A 295 16.88 7.06 -0.46
C SER A 295 15.48 6.54 -0.84
N GLY A 296 14.74 6.04 0.15
CA GLY A 296 13.33 5.70 -0.02
C GLY A 296 13.04 4.20 -0.06
N LEU A 297 11.83 3.86 -0.48
CA LEU A 297 11.39 2.47 -0.61
C LEU A 297 11.87 1.86 -1.91
N ARG A 298 12.17 0.56 -1.88
CA ARG A 298 12.52 -0.24 -3.03
C ARG A 298 11.75 -1.56 -3.00
N SER A 299 11.65 -2.18 -4.17
CA SER A 299 11.02 -3.48 -4.32
C SER A 299 11.66 -4.30 -5.41
N ASP A 300 11.64 -5.62 -5.24
CA ASP A 300 12.06 -6.57 -6.27
C ASP A 300 10.96 -6.72 -7.32
N PHE A 301 10.95 -5.78 -8.27
CA PHE A 301 9.97 -5.76 -9.36
C PHE A 301 10.22 -6.88 -10.38
N LEU A 302 11.45 -7.41 -10.49
CA LEU A 302 11.77 -8.50 -11.41
C LEU A 302 11.04 -9.77 -10.98
N ARG A 303 11.01 -10.06 -9.68
CA ARG A 303 10.15 -11.14 -9.15
C ARG A 303 8.67 -10.90 -9.43
N GLY A 304 8.22 -9.64 -9.46
CA GLY A 304 6.87 -9.28 -9.88
C GLY A 304 6.60 -9.60 -11.34
N VAL A 305 7.55 -9.29 -12.23
CA VAL A 305 7.49 -9.67 -13.65
C VAL A 305 7.45 -11.18 -13.79
N ASP A 306 8.35 -11.92 -13.11
CA ASP A 306 8.41 -13.39 -13.14
C ASP A 306 7.06 -14.01 -12.69
N ALA A 307 6.45 -13.45 -11.64
CA ALA A 307 5.14 -13.90 -11.16
C ALA A 307 4.00 -13.60 -12.14
N ALA A 308 3.96 -12.39 -12.70
CA ALA A 308 2.94 -12.01 -13.68
C ALA A 308 3.08 -12.85 -14.96
N GLU A 309 4.29 -13.04 -15.47
CA GLU A 309 4.57 -13.90 -16.63
C GLU A 309 4.06 -15.33 -16.41
N ARG A 310 4.35 -15.91 -15.24
CA ARG A 310 3.87 -17.25 -14.86
C ARG A 310 2.35 -17.33 -14.84
N LEU A 311 1.66 -16.33 -14.27
CA LEU A 311 0.19 -16.30 -14.25
C LEU A 311 -0.41 -16.04 -15.63
N LEU A 312 0.26 -15.32 -16.51
CA LEU A 312 -0.22 -15.06 -17.88
C LEU A 312 -0.05 -16.29 -18.80
N THR A 313 0.98 -17.11 -18.55
CA THR A 313 1.32 -18.29 -19.37
C THR A 313 0.72 -19.59 -18.87
N ASP A 314 0.59 -19.79 -17.56
CA ASP A 314 -0.04 -20.98 -16.96
C ASP A 314 -1.52 -20.72 -16.64
N VAL A 315 -2.40 -21.08 -17.57
CA VAL A 315 -3.85 -20.91 -17.45
C VAL A 315 -4.43 -21.69 -16.27
N ALA A 316 -3.92 -22.90 -16.00
CA ALA A 316 -4.41 -23.74 -14.90
C ALA A 316 -4.03 -23.14 -13.54
N LEU A 317 -2.81 -22.64 -13.41
CA LEU A 317 -2.39 -21.89 -12.23
C LEU A 317 -3.24 -20.64 -12.03
N ARG A 318 -3.43 -19.84 -13.08
CA ARG A 318 -4.25 -18.62 -13.01
C ARG A 318 -5.69 -18.92 -12.57
N GLN A 319 -6.29 -19.98 -13.09
CA GLN A 319 -7.64 -20.40 -12.70
C GLN A 319 -7.70 -20.82 -11.23
N ARG A 320 -6.73 -21.60 -10.74
CA ARG A 320 -6.67 -21.96 -9.31
C ARG A 320 -6.55 -20.72 -8.42
N PHE A 321 -5.73 -19.75 -8.82
CA PHE A 321 -5.56 -18.52 -8.06
C PHE A 321 -6.80 -17.63 -8.11
N SER A 322 -7.46 -17.55 -9.26
CA SER A 322 -8.74 -16.86 -9.43
C SER A 322 -9.80 -17.39 -8.45
N GLU A 323 -9.99 -18.71 -8.40
CA GLU A 323 -10.97 -19.31 -7.50
C GLU A 323 -10.61 -19.11 -6.02
N ALA A 324 -9.32 -19.21 -5.67
CA ALA A 324 -8.86 -18.95 -4.31
C ALA A 324 -9.05 -17.48 -3.91
N ALA A 325 -8.79 -16.55 -4.83
CA ALA A 325 -8.99 -15.12 -4.66
C ALA A 325 -10.46 -14.78 -4.38
N VAL A 326 -11.39 -15.33 -5.16
CA VAL A 326 -12.84 -15.16 -4.92
C VAL A 326 -13.24 -15.72 -3.56
N ARG A 327 -12.83 -16.96 -3.24
CA ARG A 327 -13.14 -17.57 -1.95
C ARG A 327 -12.63 -16.73 -0.78
N ARG A 328 -11.41 -16.19 -0.87
CA ARG A 328 -10.84 -15.33 0.15
C ARG A 328 -11.63 -14.03 0.28
N ALA A 329 -11.89 -13.34 -0.83
CA ALA A 329 -12.65 -12.11 -0.85
C ALA A 329 -14.02 -12.25 -0.17
N LEU A 330 -14.75 -13.32 -0.52
CA LEU A 330 -16.10 -13.56 -0.01
C LEU A 330 -16.14 -14.11 1.42
N SER A 331 -15.07 -14.70 1.95
CA SER A 331 -15.06 -15.27 3.30
C SER A 331 -14.47 -14.33 4.35
N HIS A 332 -13.41 -13.60 3.99
CA HIS A 332 -12.65 -12.75 4.93
C HIS A 332 -13.05 -11.27 4.86
N TYR A 333 -13.53 -10.82 3.70
CA TYR A 333 -13.86 -9.41 3.44
C TYR A 333 -15.35 -9.22 3.09
N ASN A 334 -16.23 -10.09 3.59
CA ASN A 334 -17.67 -9.86 3.50
C ASN A 334 -18.18 -8.99 4.66
N GLU A 335 -19.35 -8.39 4.47
CA GLU A 335 -19.95 -7.47 5.45
C GLU A 335 -20.23 -8.12 6.81
N GLU A 336 -20.70 -9.38 6.84
CA GLU A 336 -20.99 -10.09 8.08
C GLU A 336 -19.73 -10.34 8.93
N THR A 337 -18.66 -10.85 8.32
CA THR A 337 -17.38 -11.10 8.98
C THR A 337 -16.79 -9.81 9.54
N CYS A 338 -16.75 -8.74 8.74
CA CYS A 338 -16.21 -7.45 9.17
C CYS A 338 -17.08 -6.80 10.26
N ALA A 339 -18.42 -6.86 10.12
CA ALA A 339 -19.35 -6.32 11.10
C ALA A 339 -19.23 -7.02 12.46
N ARG A 340 -19.05 -8.34 12.46
CA ARG A 340 -18.81 -9.12 13.67
C ARG A 340 -17.54 -8.65 14.39
N VAL A 341 -16.41 -8.50 13.68
CA VAL A 341 -15.16 -7.99 14.28
C VAL A 341 -15.34 -6.60 14.90
N LEU A 342 -16.03 -5.70 14.19
CA LEU A 342 -16.31 -4.35 14.70
C LEU A 342 -17.20 -4.37 15.95
N CYS A 343 -18.28 -5.16 15.93
CA CYS A 343 -19.20 -5.26 17.08
C CYS A 343 -18.54 -5.93 18.28
N ASP A 344 -17.78 -7.00 18.06
CA ASP A 344 -17.02 -7.71 19.10
C ASP A 344 -15.99 -6.77 19.76
N ALA A 345 -15.37 -5.86 18.99
CA ALA A 345 -14.46 -4.86 19.52
C ALA A 345 -15.18 -3.86 20.46
N VAL A 346 -16.40 -3.43 20.13
CA VAL A 346 -17.21 -2.56 21.00
C VAL A 346 -17.61 -3.30 22.27
N GLU A 347 -18.18 -4.50 22.16
CA GLU A 347 -18.62 -5.30 23.31
C GLU A 347 -17.44 -5.65 24.22
N GLY A 348 -16.30 -6.02 23.63
CA GLY A 348 -15.04 -6.30 24.33
C GLY A 348 -14.51 -5.09 25.09
N ALA A 349 -14.54 -3.90 24.49
CA ALA A 349 -14.12 -2.65 25.14
C ALA A 349 -14.99 -2.31 26.37
N VAL A 350 -16.31 -2.43 26.23
CA VAL A 350 -17.28 -2.19 27.33
C VAL A 350 -17.06 -3.20 28.45
N LYS A 351 -16.87 -4.48 28.11
CA LYS A 351 -16.59 -5.54 29.09
C LYS A 351 -15.28 -5.27 29.84
N ALA A 352 -14.19 -4.99 29.14
CA ALA A 352 -12.90 -4.69 29.74
C ALA A 352 -12.96 -3.49 30.69
N ARG A 353 -13.71 -2.44 30.33
CA ARG A 353 -13.91 -1.27 31.19
C ARG A 353 -14.61 -1.60 32.51
N ARG A 354 -15.58 -2.53 32.50
CA ARG A 354 -16.32 -3.00 33.69
C ARG A 354 -15.45 -3.81 34.63
N GLU A 355 -14.46 -4.52 34.11
CA GLU A 355 -13.52 -5.34 34.89
C GLU A 355 -12.50 -4.50 35.67
N GLY A 356 -12.31 -3.22 35.33
CA GLY A 356 -11.60 -2.25 36.17
C GLY A 356 -11.21 -0.96 35.44
N PRO A 357 -11.08 0.18 36.14
CA PRO A 357 -10.58 1.41 35.54
C PRO A 357 -9.11 1.26 35.16
N SER A 358 -8.81 1.47 33.88
CA SER A 358 -7.44 1.46 33.38
C SER A 358 -6.75 2.81 33.61
N ARG A 359 -5.50 2.74 34.08
CA ARG A 359 -4.57 3.88 34.15
C ARG A 359 -4.17 4.35 32.74
N PRO A 360 -3.75 5.62 32.58
CA PRO A 360 -3.16 6.10 31.33
C PRO A 360 -1.97 5.23 30.92
N LEU A 361 -1.84 4.99 29.61
CA LEU A 361 -0.76 4.18 29.06
C LEU A 361 0.53 4.98 28.93
N VAL A 362 1.67 4.29 29.07
CA VAL A 362 3.00 4.90 28.97
C VAL A 362 3.54 4.71 27.56
N LEU A 363 4.07 5.77 26.96
CA LEU A 363 4.71 5.69 25.65
C LEU A 363 6.18 5.31 25.78
N ALA A 364 6.68 4.51 24.84
CA ALA A 364 8.10 4.23 24.72
C ALA A 364 8.86 5.51 24.33
N PRO A 365 10.09 5.72 24.84
CA PRO A 365 10.90 6.85 24.43
C PRO A 365 11.17 6.77 22.92
N ARG A 366 10.90 7.85 22.21
CA ARG A 366 11.17 7.93 20.77
C ARG A 366 12.70 7.94 20.58
N PRO A 367 13.29 7.00 19.84
CA PRO A 367 14.71 7.07 19.52
C PRO A 367 15.00 8.33 18.69
N PRO A 368 16.24 8.84 18.75
CA PRO A 368 16.63 10.01 17.97
C PRO A 368 16.43 9.75 16.48
N MET A 369 16.01 10.80 15.78
CA MET A 369 15.94 10.80 14.33
C MET A 369 17.36 10.63 13.76
N PRO A 370 17.58 9.71 12.79
CA PRO A 370 18.86 9.68 12.10
C PRO A 370 19.07 10.97 11.31
N GLU A 371 20.33 11.33 11.13
CA GLU A 371 20.72 12.46 10.28
C GLU A 371 20.25 12.23 8.84
N PRO A 372 19.79 13.28 8.14
CA PRO A 372 19.39 13.17 6.74
C PRO A 372 20.52 12.60 5.88
N SER A 373 20.20 11.61 5.04
CA SER A 373 21.19 10.99 4.16
C SER A 373 21.77 11.95 3.10
N GLY A 374 21.05 13.04 2.80
CA GLY A 374 21.39 13.98 1.73
C GLY A 374 21.17 13.42 0.30
N LEU A 375 20.67 12.19 0.18
CA LEU A 375 20.43 11.54 -1.12
C LEU A 375 19.16 12.06 -1.79
N LEU A 376 18.11 12.28 -1.00
CA LEU A 376 16.79 12.72 -1.47
C LEU A 376 16.71 14.25 -1.55
N PRO A 377 15.87 14.80 -2.44
CA PRO A 377 15.54 16.23 -2.40
C PRO A 377 14.98 16.64 -1.02
N PRO A 378 15.29 17.86 -0.55
CA PRO A 378 14.78 18.34 0.73
C PRO A 378 13.25 18.48 0.70
N LEU A 379 12.60 18.07 1.79
CA LEU A 379 11.17 18.22 2.04
C LEU A 379 10.95 18.92 3.40
N PRO A 380 9.78 19.55 3.63
CA PRO A 380 9.45 20.10 4.96
C PRO A 380 9.55 19.07 6.08
N THR A 381 9.13 17.83 5.80
CA THR A 381 9.33 16.68 6.67
C THR A 381 10.22 15.66 5.94
N PRO A 382 11.45 15.40 6.43
CA PRO A 382 12.39 14.55 5.72
C PRO A 382 12.00 13.06 5.76
N TRP A 383 12.52 12.26 4.82
CA TRP A 383 12.22 10.83 4.70
C TRP A 383 12.48 10.06 5.99
N GLU A 384 13.56 10.40 6.69
CA GLU A 384 13.99 9.78 7.92
C GLU A 384 12.86 9.76 8.95
N PHE A 385 12.00 10.79 8.98
CA PHE A 385 10.82 10.90 9.85
C PHE A 385 9.85 9.73 9.68
N TYR A 386 9.67 9.26 8.45
CA TYR A 386 8.76 8.18 8.11
C TYR A 386 9.45 6.82 8.07
N ALA A 387 10.74 6.78 7.74
CA ALA A 387 11.49 5.56 7.46
C ALA A 387 11.38 4.50 8.57
N ARG A 388 11.35 4.94 9.84
CA ARG A 388 11.18 4.03 10.98
C ARG A 388 9.86 3.29 10.93
N GLU A 389 8.73 3.97 10.75
CA GLU A 389 7.43 3.30 10.84
C GLU A 389 7.08 2.57 9.55
N VAL A 390 7.52 3.14 8.43
CA VAL A 390 7.40 2.53 7.11
C VAL A 390 8.18 1.21 7.01
N ARG A 391 9.20 0.96 7.86
CA ARG A 391 9.87 -0.34 7.92
C ARG A 391 8.92 -1.49 8.27
N HIS A 392 7.86 -1.21 9.03
CA HIS A 392 6.84 -2.20 9.39
C HIS A 392 5.90 -2.49 8.22
N TYR A 393 5.78 -1.56 7.28
CA TYR A 393 5.02 -1.75 6.05
C TYR A 393 5.82 -2.58 5.06
N ALA A 394 7.13 -2.34 4.95
CA ALA A 394 8.02 -3.16 4.16
C ALA A 394 8.01 -4.64 4.59
N SER A 395 8.42 -5.55 3.69
CA SER A 395 8.41 -6.99 3.97
C SER A 395 9.73 -7.54 4.51
N CYS A 396 10.85 -6.91 4.14
CA CYS A 396 12.17 -7.40 4.50
C CYS A 396 13.16 -6.25 4.73
N SER A 397 14.31 -6.59 5.31
CA SER A 397 15.48 -5.72 5.28
C SER A 397 16.03 -5.59 3.86
N VAL A 398 16.94 -4.63 3.66
CA VAL A 398 17.74 -4.56 2.43
C VAL A 398 18.38 -5.94 2.17
N PRO A 399 18.25 -6.51 0.96
CA PRO A 399 18.78 -7.83 0.66
C PRO A 399 20.31 -7.84 0.72
N VAL A 400 20.87 -8.98 1.16
CA VAL A 400 22.30 -9.25 1.06
C VAL A 400 22.51 -10.19 -0.14
N PRO A 401 23.25 -9.77 -1.19
CA PRO A 401 23.36 -10.59 -2.39
C PRO A 401 24.08 -11.91 -2.14
N GLY A 402 23.50 -12.99 -2.66
CA GLY A 402 24.15 -14.29 -2.79
C GLY A 402 24.73 -14.51 -4.19
N PRO A 403 25.46 -15.62 -4.42
CA PRO A 403 26.10 -15.90 -5.71
C PRO A 403 25.14 -15.99 -6.91
N ARG A 404 23.85 -16.30 -6.64
CA ARG A 404 22.80 -16.41 -7.66
C ARG A 404 21.93 -15.16 -7.79
N SER A 405 22.09 -14.20 -6.89
CA SER A 405 21.26 -13.01 -6.90
C SER A 405 21.53 -12.18 -8.15
N ARG A 406 20.47 -11.55 -8.65
CA ARG A 406 20.47 -10.60 -9.76
C ARG A 406 20.49 -9.18 -9.19
N LEU A 407 21.39 -8.37 -9.70
CA LEU A 407 21.49 -6.94 -9.41
C LEU A 407 21.00 -6.13 -10.60
N SER A 408 20.32 -5.02 -10.33
CA SER A 408 19.94 -4.04 -11.33
C SER A 408 19.91 -2.64 -10.71
N LEU A 409 19.91 -1.60 -11.54
CA LEU A 409 19.59 -0.25 -11.09
C LEU A 409 18.14 -0.19 -10.60
N ALA A 410 17.89 0.63 -9.58
CA ALA A 410 16.54 0.90 -9.10
C ALA A 410 15.70 1.69 -10.12
N ALA A 411 16.32 2.58 -10.88
CA ALA A 411 15.73 3.35 -11.96
C ALA A 411 16.85 3.84 -12.91
N PRO A 412 16.53 4.43 -14.08
CA PRO A 412 17.55 5.00 -14.95
C PRO A 412 18.40 6.05 -14.23
N LEU A 413 19.66 6.17 -14.65
CA LEU A 413 20.63 7.08 -14.05
C LEU A 413 21.09 8.12 -15.10
N THR A 414 21.05 9.39 -14.73
CA THR A 414 21.48 10.54 -15.56
C THR A 414 22.62 11.29 -14.87
N GLU A 415 23.68 11.63 -15.59
CA GLU A 415 24.75 12.48 -15.03
C GLU A 415 24.30 13.95 -15.06
N GLU A 416 24.24 14.61 -13.89
CA GLU A 416 23.90 16.04 -13.79
C GLU A 416 25.14 16.94 -13.93
N SER A 417 26.27 16.47 -13.39
CA SER A 417 27.59 17.11 -13.48
C SER A 417 28.66 16.05 -13.21
N PRO A 418 29.96 16.29 -13.53
CA PRO A 418 31.00 15.27 -13.44
C PRO A 418 31.01 14.51 -12.10
N GLY A 419 30.66 13.22 -12.15
CA GLY A 419 30.61 12.32 -10.99
C GLY A 419 29.39 12.47 -10.07
N LEU A 420 28.45 13.38 -10.37
CA LEU A 420 27.17 13.52 -9.67
C LEU A 420 26.04 12.99 -10.57
N TRP A 421 25.38 11.95 -10.08
CA TRP A 421 24.38 11.21 -10.82
C TRP A 421 23.02 11.29 -10.14
N ARG A 422 21.96 11.42 -10.93
CA ARG A 422 20.57 11.41 -10.51
C ARG A 422 19.91 10.11 -10.91
N LEU A 423 19.25 9.48 -9.94
CA LEU A 423 18.36 8.34 -10.14
C LEU A 423 16.96 8.86 -10.49
N GLU A 424 16.50 8.52 -11.70
CA GLU A 424 15.24 8.97 -12.29
C GLU A 424 14.08 8.07 -11.86
N ASP A 425 13.74 8.14 -10.57
CA ASP A 425 12.55 7.53 -10.00
C ASP A 425 11.57 8.64 -9.58
N ALA A 426 10.33 8.59 -10.08
CA ALA A 426 9.32 9.60 -9.78
C ALA A 426 8.94 9.63 -8.30
N ALA A 427 8.94 8.47 -7.65
CA ALA A 427 8.54 8.31 -6.25
C ALA A 427 9.70 8.53 -5.29
N TRP A 428 10.92 8.18 -5.71
CA TRP A 428 12.11 8.18 -4.87
C TRP A 428 13.37 8.65 -5.63
N PRO A 429 13.38 9.89 -6.16
CA PRO A 429 14.53 10.41 -6.87
C PRO A 429 15.69 10.62 -5.90
N ALA A 430 16.91 10.30 -6.32
CA ALA A 430 18.07 10.35 -5.44
C ALA A 430 19.34 10.79 -6.18
N ARG A 431 20.28 11.42 -5.47
CA ARG A 431 21.58 11.84 -6.00
C ARG A 431 22.72 11.06 -5.39
N PHE A 432 23.64 10.61 -6.23
CA PHE A 432 24.79 9.79 -5.85
C PHE A 432 26.07 10.41 -6.38
N ARG A 433 27.13 10.40 -5.57
CA ARG A 433 28.48 10.67 -6.06
C ARG A 433 29.17 9.35 -6.37
N LEU A 434 29.49 9.12 -7.63
CA LEU A 434 30.09 7.88 -8.10
C LEU A 434 31.52 8.13 -8.58
N ASP A 435 32.47 7.35 -8.06
CA ASP A 435 33.80 7.26 -8.65
C ASP A 435 33.76 6.39 -9.93
N ALA A 436 34.89 6.26 -10.62
CA ALA A 436 34.98 5.51 -11.89
C ALA A 436 34.52 4.04 -11.77
N ALA A 437 34.84 3.36 -10.66
CA ALA A 437 34.41 1.98 -10.45
C ALA A 437 32.91 1.89 -10.10
N GLY A 438 32.36 2.91 -9.44
CA GLY A 438 30.95 2.98 -9.09
C GLY A 438 30.10 3.22 -10.33
N GLN A 439 30.58 4.08 -11.23
CA GLN A 439 30.00 4.30 -12.53
C GLN A 439 30.01 3.03 -13.38
N ALA A 440 31.15 2.32 -13.45
CA ALA A 440 31.25 1.07 -14.22
C ALA A 440 30.25 0.01 -13.73
N LEU A 441 30.11 -0.15 -12.41
CA LEU A 441 29.13 -1.05 -11.80
C LEU A 441 27.68 -0.61 -12.10
N ALA A 442 27.37 0.68 -11.92
CA ALA A 442 26.04 1.22 -12.17
C ALA A 442 25.62 1.04 -13.64
N GLU A 443 26.53 1.30 -14.58
CA GLU A 443 26.31 1.11 -16.01
C GLU A 443 26.04 -0.36 -16.34
N ARG A 444 26.81 -1.28 -15.75
CA ARG A 444 26.61 -2.72 -15.95
C ARG A 444 25.27 -3.23 -15.42
N CYS A 445 24.78 -2.62 -14.34
CA CYS A 445 23.50 -2.93 -13.71
C CYS A 445 22.30 -2.23 -14.36
N ARG A 446 22.44 -1.49 -15.48
CA ARG A 446 21.28 -0.97 -16.24
C ARG A 446 20.32 -2.09 -16.64
N GLU A 447 20.88 -3.23 -16.98
CA GLU A 447 20.17 -4.49 -17.19
C GLU A 447 20.45 -5.44 -16.02
N PRO A 448 19.51 -6.35 -15.68
CA PRO A 448 19.73 -7.35 -14.63
C PRO A 448 21.00 -8.19 -14.91
N VAL A 449 21.85 -8.32 -13.90
CA VAL A 449 23.12 -9.07 -13.97
C VAL A 449 23.33 -9.92 -12.74
N THR A 450 23.83 -11.14 -12.90
CA THR A 450 24.11 -12.01 -11.75
C THR A 450 25.40 -11.61 -11.04
N VAL A 451 25.49 -11.90 -9.74
CA VAL A 451 26.75 -11.71 -8.99
C VAL A 451 27.92 -12.44 -9.63
N ALA A 452 27.72 -13.68 -10.10
CA ALA A 452 28.75 -14.47 -10.79
C ALA A 452 29.25 -13.82 -12.10
N GLU A 453 28.40 -13.07 -12.81
CA GLU A 453 28.82 -12.29 -13.99
C GLU A 453 29.68 -11.11 -13.59
N LEU A 454 29.27 -10.34 -12.56
CA LEU A 454 30.05 -9.21 -12.06
C LEU A 454 31.42 -9.62 -11.52
N GLU A 455 31.52 -10.80 -10.88
CA GLU A 455 32.79 -11.37 -10.44
C GLU A 455 33.72 -11.68 -11.62
N ARG A 456 33.19 -12.30 -12.69
CA ARG A 456 33.98 -12.59 -13.91
C ARG A 456 34.42 -11.32 -14.64
N GLU A 457 33.58 -10.29 -14.63
CA GLU A 457 33.86 -8.99 -15.24
C GLU A 457 34.78 -8.10 -14.37
N GLY A 458 35.12 -8.53 -13.15
CA GLY A 458 35.96 -7.75 -12.21
C GLY A 458 35.26 -6.52 -11.63
N LEU A 459 33.93 -6.47 -11.70
CA LEU A 459 33.09 -5.35 -11.22
C LEU A 459 32.49 -5.60 -9.83
N TRP A 460 32.66 -6.80 -9.28
CA TRP A 460 32.15 -7.16 -7.96
C TRP A 460 33.04 -6.64 -6.82
N HIS A 461 32.49 -5.78 -5.97
CA HIS A 461 33.09 -5.37 -4.70
C HIS A 461 32.03 -5.35 -3.61
N ARG A 462 32.03 -6.38 -2.75
CA ARG A 462 30.94 -6.65 -1.80
C ARG A 462 30.51 -5.45 -0.97
N GLU A 463 31.44 -4.78 -0.29
CA GLU A 463 31.12 -3.64 0.57
C GLU A 463 30.46 -2.48 -0.19
N ARG A 464 30.88 -2.26 -1.43
CA ARG A 464 30.35 -1.19 -2.29
C ARG A 464 28.94 -1.54 -2.78
N VAL A 465 28.73 -2.78 -3.19
CA VAL A 465 27.42 -3.28 -3.60
C VAL A 465 26.44 -3.20 -2.43
N GLU A 466 26.84 -3.67 -1.25
CA GLU A 466 26.01 -3.60 -0.05
C GLU A 466 25.68 -2.15 0.32
N ASP A 467 26.64 -1.22 0.22
CA ASP A 467 26.35 0.21 0.45
C ASP A 467 25.40 0.78 -0.62
N PHE A 468 25.57 0.47 -1.91
CA PHE A 468 24.64 0.90 -2.95
C PHE A 468 23.23 0.32 -2.80
N LEU A 469 23.09 -0.88 -2.26
CA LEU A 469 21.78 -1.46 -1.89
C LEU A 469 21.17 -0.73 -0.70
N GLN A 470 21.97 -0.44 0.34
CA GLN A 470 21.52 0.33 1.52
C GLN A 470 21.14 1.77 1.16
N GLN A 471 21.85 2.37 0.21
CA GLN A 471 21.53 3.68 -0.31
C GLN A 471 20.33 3.68 -1.26
N GLY A 472 19.98 2.54 -1.86
CA GLY A 472 18.86 2.41 -2.80
C GLY A 472 19.20 2.76 -4.25
N LEU A 473 20.48 2.74 -4.63
CA LEU A 473 20.92 2.86 -6.03
C LEU A 473 20.66 1.55 -6.79
N LEU A 474 21.00 0.43 -6.16
CA LEU A 474 20.82 -0.92 -6.69
C LEU A 474 19.61 -1.60 -6.08
N LEU A 475 19.08 -2.57 -6.83
CA LEU A 475 18.14 -3.58 -6.37
C LEU A 475 18.85 -4.94 -6.36
N CYS A 476 18.36 -5.83 -5.52
CA CYS A 476 18.78 -7.21 -5.46
C CYS A 476 17.54 -8.09 -5.38
N GLY A 477 17.45 -9.05 -6.29
CA GLY A 477 16.43 -10.09 -6.31
C GLY A 477 17.07 -11.44 -6.59
N ASP A 478 16.38 -12.53 -6.27
CA ASP A 478 16.85 -13.90 -6.55
C ASP A 478 16.27 -14.47 -7.85
#